data_AF-A0A926VXK9-F1
#
_entry.id   AF-A0A926VXK9-F1
#
_cell.length_a   1.000
_cell.length_b   1.000
_cell.length_c   1.000
_cell.angle_alpha   90.00
_cell.angle_beta   90.00
_cell.angle_gamma   90.00
#
_symmetry.space_group_name_H-M   'P 1'
#
loop_
_entity.id
_entity.type
_entity.pdbx_description
1 polymer ?
#
loop_
_entity_poly.entity_id
_entity_poly.type
_entity_poly.pdbx_seq_one_letter_code
_entity_poly.pdbx_strand_id
1 'polypeptide(L)'
;MELTILQFLSTQAVTGEDVCRILGFESKAFRLITHELWKNELIQGEVADGCCCAPCGSMCVSAMKINRVWRLSTKGQLLLKIASLENKAFDAA
;
A
#
# COMPACT_ATOMS: atom_id res chain seq x y z
N MET A 1 5.76 -10.08 -2.01
CA MET A 1 4.75 -9.72 -0.98
C MET A 1 4.36 -8.25 -1.06
N GLU A 2 5.31 -7.31 -1.03
CA GLU A 2 5.04 -5.86 -1.22
C GLU A 2 4.22 -5.57 -2.49
N LEU A 3 4.64 -6.16 -3.61
CA LEU A 3 3.96 -6.01 -4.90
C LEU A 3 2.49 -6.49 -4.86
N THR A 4 2.19 -7.52 -4.08
CA THR A 4 0.83 -8.05 -3.91
C THR A 4 -0.08 -7.03 -3.20
N ILE A 5 0.42 -6.38 -2.15
CA ILE A 5 -0.34 -5.32 -1.45
C ILE A 5 -0.54 -4.12 -2.37
N LEU A 6 0.50 -3.69 -3.09
CA LEU A 6 0.39 -2.58 -4.05
C LEU A 6 -0.62 -2.90 -5.16
N GLN A 7 -0.55 -4.09 -5.76
CA GLN A 7 -1.51 -4.54 -6.77
C GLN A 7 -2.95 -4.57 -6.21
N PHE A 8 -3.13 -5.08 -4.99
CA PHE A 8 -4.44 -5.11 -4.37
C PHE A 8 -5.01 -3.70 -4.15
N LEU A 9 -4.20 -2.80 -3.56
CA LEU A 9 -4.55 -1.39 -3.35
C LEU A 9 -4.68 -0.57 -4.64
N SER A 10 -4.19 -1.07 -5.78
CA SER A 10 -4.41 -0.43 -7.09
C SER A 10 -5.85 -0.55 -7.57
N THR A 11 -6.60 -1.55 -7.07
CA THR A 11 -7.98 -1.80 -7.49
C THR A 11 -9.01 -1.10 -6.61
N GLN A 12 -8.70 -0.89 -5.33
CA GLN A 12 -9.60 -0.31 -4.36
C GLN A 12 -8.86 0.21 -3.12
N ALA A 13 -9.40 1.25 -2.50
CA ALA A 13 -8.99 1.68 -1.17
C ALA A 13 -9.71 0.83 -0.11
N VAL A 14 -8.97 0.26 0.83
CA VAL A 14 -9.47 -0.72 1.80
C VAL A 14 -8.78 -0.58 3.14
N THR A 15 -9.42 -1.08 4.20
CA THR A 15 -8.80 -1.09 5.52
C THR A 15 -7.65 -2.10 5.59
N GLY A 16 -6.72 -1.91 6.53
CA GLY A 16 -5.68 -2.90 6.78
C GLY A 16 -6.24 -4.26 7.26
N GLU A 17 -7.38 -4.25 7.96
CA GLU A 17 -8.09 -5.48 8.35
C GLU A 17 -8.59 -6.25 7.13
N ASP A 18 -9.14 -5.56 6.14
CA ASP A 18 -9.57 -6.18 4.88
C ASP A 18 -8.40 -6.76 4.10
N VAL A 19 -7.27 -6.04 4.04
CA VAL A 19 -6.05 -6.57 3.40
C VAL A 19 -5.57 -7.82 4.11
N CYS A 20 -5.51 -7.83 5.44
CA CYS A 20 -5.10 -9.00 6.23
C CYS A 20 -6.04 -10.19 5.99
N ARG A 21 -7.35 -9.94 6.02
CA ARG A 21 -8.39 -10.97 5.83
C ARG A 21 -8.37 -11.55 4.42
N ILE A 22 -8.24 -10.72 3.39
CA ILE A 22 -8.33 -11.14 1.98
C ILE A 22 -7.02 -11.79 1.52
N LEU A 23 -5.87 -11.24 1.90
CA LEU A 23 -4.56 -11.76 1.48
C LEU A 23 -3.99 -12.80 2.47
N GLY A 24 -4.69 -13.09 3.56
CA GLY A 24 -4.26 -14.05 4.56
C GLY A 24 -3.03 -13.60 5.36
N PHE A 25 -2.80 -12.29 5.51
CA PHE A 25 -1.69 -11.76 6.30
C PHE A 25 -2.02 -11.72 7.78
N GLU A 26 -1.03 -12.04 8.60
CA GLU A 26 -1.06 -11.66 10.02
C GLU A 26 -0.92 -10.14 10.18
N SER A 27 -1.67 -9.56 11.12
CA SER A 27 -1.67 -8.12 11.39
C SER A 27 -0.26 -7.54 11.65
N LYS A 28 0.64 -8.32 12.25
CA LYS A 28 2.03 -7.89 12.51
C LYS A 28 2.84 -7.80 11.21
N ALA A 29 2.73 -8.80 10.34
CA ALA A 29 3.40 -8.81 9.04
C ALA A 29 2.88 -7.67 8.15
N PHE A 30 1.56 -7.47 8.11
CA PHE A 30 0.95 -6.36 7.41
C PHE A 30 1.52 -5.01 7.87
N ARG A 31 1.55 -4.75 9.18
CA ARG A 31 2.08 -3.50 9.74
C ARG A 31 3.52 -3.22 9.28
N LEU A 32 4.39 -4.23 9.31
CA LEU A 32 5.79 -4.09 8.87
C LEU A 32 5.86 -3.73 7.38
N ILE A 33 5.13 -4.44 6.53
CA ILE A 33 5.14 -4.19 5.09
C ILE A 33 4.56 -2.81 4.78
N THR A 34 3.40 -2.46 5.35
CA THR A 34 2.80 -1.15 5.13
C THR A 34 3.63 -0.01 5.67
N HIS A 35 4.40 -0.22 6.74
CA HIS A 35 5.32 0.79 7.25
C HIS A 35 6.40 1.13 6.20
N GLU A 36 7.03 0.13 5.60
CA GLU A 36 8.03 0.36 4.55
C GLU A 36 7.39 0.96 3.29
N LEU A 37 6.24 0.46 2.85
CA LEU A 37 5.54 1.03 1.69
C LEU A 37 5.13 2.50 1.93
N TRP A 38 4.70 2.84 3.15
CA TRP A 38 4.33 4.20 3.55
C TRP A 38 5.56 5.13 3.59
N LYS A 39 6.64 4.68 4.22
CA LYS A 39 7.92 5.41 4.29
C LYS A 39 8.49 5.72 2.90
N ASN A 40 8.28 4.81 1.95
CA ASN A 40 8.67 4.98 0.56
C ASN A 40 7.63 5.76 -0.28
N GLU A 41 6.56 6.25 0.34
CA GLU A 41 5.46 7.00 -0.30
C GLU A 41 4.73 6.21 -1.38
N LEU A 42 4.70 4.88 -1.31
CA LEU A 42 4.05 4.03 -2.31
C LEU A 42 2.55 3.82 -2.02
N ILE A 43 2.18 3.89 -0.75
CA ILE A 43 0.79 3.87 -0.28
C ILE A 43 0.51 5.14 0.51
N GLN A 44 -0.75 5.41 0.83
CA GLN A 44 -1.15 6.49 1.70
C GLN A 44 -2.48 6.19 2.41
N GLY A 45 -2.68 6.79 3.59
CA GLY A 45 -3.96 6.76 4.27
C GLY A 45 -4.95 7.77 3.68
N GLU A 46 -6.23 7.64 4.04
CA GLU A 46 -7.27 8.60 3.70
C GLU A 46 -7.28 9.84 4.61
N VAL A 47 -7.56 11.02 4.04
CA VAL A 47 -7.62 12.28 4.81
C VAL A 47 -8.76 12.26 5.82
N ALA A 48 -9.91 11.66 5.45
CA ALA A 48 -11.06 11.48 6.35
C ALA A 48 -10.72 10.65 7.60
N ASP A 49 -9.64 9.87 7.54
CA ASP A 49 -9.12 9.06 8.64
C ASP A 49 -8.06 9.79 9.49
N GLY A 50 -7.79 11.07 9.20
CA GLY A 50 -6.77 11.88 9.86
C GLY A 50 -5.37 11.72 9.27
N CYS A 51 -5.24 11.16 8.07
CA CYS A 51 -3.95 11.11 7.36
C CYS A 51 -3.62 12.47 6.76
N CYS A 52 -2.38 12.94 6.92
CA CYS A 52 -1.90 14.13 6.22
C CYS A 52 -1.37 13.83 4.81
N CYS A 53 -1.47 12.58 4.35
CA CYS A 53 -0.95 12.04 3.08
C CYS A 53 0.57 12.20 2.85
N ALA A 54 1.29 12.91 3.72
CA ALA A 54 2.75 12.96 3.74
C ALA A 54 3.31 11.77 4.52
N PRO A 55 4.48 11.23 4.16
CA PRO A 55 5.17 10.16 4.89
C PRO A 55 5.76 10.71 6.21
N CYS A 56 4.91 11.25 7.08
CA CYS A 56 5.26 11.94 8.33
C CYS A 56 5.85 11.01 9.41
N GLY A 57 6.32 9.83 9.01
CA GLY A 57 6.94 8.83 9.86
C GLY A 57 5.92 7.88 10.51
N SER A 58 6.40 7.22 11.56
CA SER A 58 5.68 6.21 12.34
C SER A 58 4.44 6.73 13.10
N MET A 59 4.24 8.05 13.13
CA MET A 59 3.14 8.72 13.83
C MET A 59 1.89 8.93 12.97
N CYS A 60 1.88 8.48 11.71
CA CYS A 60 0.68 8.57 10.88
C CYS A 60 -0.46 7.74 11.50
N VAL A 61 -1.59 8.38 11.78
CA VAL A 61 -2.75 7.75 12.43
C VAL A 61 -3.27 6.55 11.64
N SER A 62 -3.18 6.59 10.30
CA SER A 62 -3.53 5.47 9.41
C SER A 62 -2.54 4.30 9.54
N ALA A 63 -1.25 4.56 9.81
CA ALA A 63 -0.24 3.53 10.05
C ALA A 63 -0.43 2.80 11.39
N MET A 64 -0.92 3.51 12.41
CA MET A 64 -1.05 2.98 13.76
C MET A 64 -2.33 2.17 13.98
N LYS A 65 -3.36 2.38 13.15
CA LYS A 65 -4.70 1.81 13.33
C LYS A 65 -5.06 0.94 12.13
N ILE A 66 -5.14 -0.37 12.34
CA ILE A 66 -5.36 -1.36 11.26
C ILE A 66 -6.72 -1.22 10.57
N ASN A 67 -7.73 -0.65 11.24
CA ASN A 67 -9.05 -0.39 10.70
C ASN A 67 -9.13 0.89 9.84
N ARG A 68 -8.00 1.53 9.53
CA ARG A 68 -7.94 2.72 8.67
C ARG A 68 -7.70 2.35 7.23
N VAL A 69 -8.27 3.15 6.33
CA VAL A 69 -8.25 2.93 4.89
C VAL A 69 -6.88 3.31 4.34
N TRP A 70 -6.35 2.41 3.53
CA TRP A 70 -5.15 2.59 2.72
C TRP A 70 -5.53 2.64 1.25
N ARG A 71 -4.78 3.45 0.50
CA ARG A 71 -4.85 3.50 -0.95
C ARG A 71 -3.45 3.58 -1.54
N LEU A 72 -3.35 3.31 -2.83
CA LEU A 72 -2.14 3.53 -3.58
C LEU A 72 -1.86 5.05 -3.73
N SER A 73 -0.61 5.46 -3.61
CA SER A 73 -0.20 6.84 -3.93
C SER A 73 0.04 6.99 -5.44
N THR A 74 0.20 8.23 -5.91
CA THR A 74 0.63 8.51 -7.30
C THR A 74 1.97 7.83 -7.63
N LYS A 75 2.91 7.82 -6.67
CA LYS A 75 4.22 7.18 -6.82
C LYS A 75 4.10 5.65 -6.90
N GLY A 76 3.24 5.05 -6.06
CA GLY A 76 2.95 3.62 -6.10
C GLY A 76 2.28 3.18 -7.40
N GLN A 77 1.36 3.98 -7.93
CA GLN A 77 0.74 3.76 -9.24
C GLN A 77 1.77 3.76 -10.37
N LEU A 78 2.69 4.73 -10.36
CA LEU A 78 3.76 4.81 -11.36
C LEU A 78 4.68 3.59 -11.29
N LEU A 79 5.07 3.16 -10.08
CA LEU A 79 5.93 2.00 -9.87
C LEU A 79 5.28 0.71 -10.41
N LEU A 80 3.99 0.48 -10.13
CA LEU A 80 3.27 -0.67 -10.71
C LEU A 80 3.21 -0.61 -12.23
N LYS A 81 3.01 0.59 -12.79
CA LYS A 81 2.98 0.78 -14.25
C LYS A 81 4.31 0.41 -14.88
N ILE A 82 5.43 0.88 -14.32
CA ILE A 82 6.78 0.56 -14.79
C ILE A 82 7.02 -0.96 -14.70
N ALA A 83 6.76 -1.57 -13.53
CA ALA A 83 6.92 -3.01 -13.35
C ALA A 83 6.07 -3.83 -14.34
N SER A 84 4.87 -3.36 -14.68
CA SER A 84 4.01 -4.02 -15.68
C SER A 84 4.55 -3.91 -17.11
N LEU A 85 5.27 -2.84 -17.43
CA LEU A 85 5.88 -2.64 -18.75
C LEU A 85 7.15 -3.48 -18.91
N GLU A 86 7.96 -3.57 -17.86
CA GLU A 86 9.17 -4.41 -17.85
C GLU A 86 8.83 -5.90 -18.04
N ASN A 87 7.78 -6.40 -17.37
CA ASN A 87 7.32 -7.77 -17.56
C ASN A 87 6.82 -8.02 -19.00
N LYS A 88 6.08 -7.07 -19.58
CA LYS A 88 5.64 -7.17 -20.99
C LYS A 88 6.80 -7.14 -21.98
N ALA A 89 7.87 -6.40 -21.68
CA ALA A 89 9.07 -6.36 -22.52
C ALA A 89 9.85 -7.68 -22.45
N PHE A 90 9.82 -8.38 -21.30
CA PHE A 90 10.44 -9.70 -21.14
C PHE A 90 9.63 -10.81 -21.83
N ASP A 91 8.30 -10.79 -21.73
CA ASP A 91 7.43 -11.80 -22.38
C ASP A 91 7.40 -11.68 -23.92
N ALA A 92 7.86 -10.56 -24.48
CA ALA A 92 7.90 -10.28 -25.92
C ALA A 92 9.27 -10.54 -26.58
N ALA A 93 10.26 -11.02 -25.81
CA ALA A 93 11.62 -11.33 -26.27
C ALA A 93 11.85 -12.84 -26.35
#